data_AF-A0A967HE61-F1
#
_entry.id   AF-A0A967HE61-F1
#
_cell.length_a   1.000
_cell.length_b   1.000
_cell.length_c   1.000
_cell.angle_alpha   90.00
_cell.angle_beta   90.00
_cell.angle_gamma   90.00
#
_symmetry.space_group_name_H-M   'P 1'
#
loop_
_entity.id
_entity.type
_entity.pdbx_description
1 polymer ?
#
loop_
_entity_poly.entity_id
_entity_poly.type
_entity_poly.pdbx_seq_one_letter_code
_entity_poly.pdbx_strand_id
1 'polypeptide(L)'
;MRITTNRWRSALGVAAVIGLLGGCDFIDPIEVNPNAIPTATLDQLVTGVEANTYSFAEGHLSRIAAMWTQQMAGTDRQFTILDSFVFTEEEGDDYYNAMYTGGGLIDIREGIRLAEEAGTARATTMAGILKVHEAYLIGMGASLWGDLVYREAANPDEFPQPTLDPQSQVYADVQALLTEAIGDLNTGGTHSIAADFTFEGDHEAWVLVANSLKARFYLHTGQFAEAITAAQAGIADPADNWATIHTTSSAEDNHWWEFMVEQRSGYI
;
A
#
# COMPACT_ATOMS: atom_id res chain seq x y z
N MET A 1 63.35 -7.07 -70.44
CA MET A 1 64.68 -6.47 -70.71
C MET A 1 64.53 -4.96 -70.68
N ARG A 2 65.29 -4.28 -69.80
CA ARG A 2 65.53 -2.81 -69.67
C ARG A 2 64.32 -1.94 -69.24
N ILE A 3 64.27 -1.40 -68.01
CA ILE A 3 65.08 -0.33 -67.35
C ILE A 3 64.58 1.10 -67.65
N THR A 4 64.11 1.76 -66.58
CA THR A 4 64.03 3.22 -66.26
C THR A 4 63.00 4.07 -67.01
N THR A 5 62.24 4.94 -66.33
CA THR A 5 62.77 6.14 -65.65
C THR A 5 61.92 6.63 -64.47
N ASN A 6 62.60 6.92 -63.35
CA ASN A 6 62.12 7.72 -62.22
C ASN A 6 62.04 9.20 -62.62
N ARG A 7 60.96 9.89 -62.22
CA ARG A 7 60.93 11.35 -62.14
C ARG A 7 60.14 11.79 -60.90
N TRP A 8 60.59 12.92 -60.35
CA TRP A 8 59.92 13.79 -59.35
C TRP A 8 60.03 13.29 -57.90
N ARG A 9 61.07 13.65 -57.13
CA ARG A 9 61.30 14.98 -56.53
C ARG A 9 60.00 15.65 -56.07
N SER A 10 59.81 15.67 -54.75
CA SER A 10 59.32 16.78 -53.91
C SER A 10 58.43 16.25 -52.79
N ALA A 11 59.05 15.60 -51.80
CA ALA A 11 58.47 15.48 -50.48
C ALA A 11 58.45 16.88 -49.85
N LEU A 12 57.27 17.44 -49.60
CA LEU A 12 56.94 18.50 -48.64
C LEU A 12 55.57 19.08 -49.02
N GLY A 13 54.51 18.65 -48.33
CA GLY A 13 53.17 19.21 -48.55
C GLY A 13 51.99 18.25 -48.35
N VAL A 14 52.12 17.19 -47.55
CA VAL A 14 50.98 16.35 -47.14
C VAL A 14 51.02 16.18 -45.63
N ALA A 15 50.69 17.27 -44.91
CA ALA A 15 50.44 17.24 -43.47
C ALA A 15 49.52 18.41 -43.08
N ALA A 16 48.50 18.69 -43.89
CA ALA A 16 47.43 19.60 -43.53
C ALA A 16 46.11 18.98 -44.00
N VAL A 17 45.16 18.92 -43.07
CA VAL A 17 43.76 18.50 -43.26
C VAL A 17 43.49 16.99 -43.24
N ILE A 18 43.90 16.30 -42.17
CA ILE A 18 43.16 15.13 -41.65
C ILE A 18 43.12 15.28 -40.13
N GLY A 19 42.04 15.86 -39.62
CA GLY A 19 41.85 16.02 -38.19
C GLY A 19 40.63 16.85 -37.90
N LEU A 20 39.45 16.37 -38.31
CA LEU A 20 38.15 16.94 -37.93
C LEU A 20 36.97 15.98 -38.23
N LEU A 21 37.15 14.67 -38.04
CA LEU A 21 36.05 13.68 -38.06
C LEU A 21 36.11 12.70 -36.88
N GLY A 22 36.65 13.15 -35.75
CA GLY A 22 36.33 12.54 -34.46
C GLY A 22 35.12 13.26 -33.91
N GLY A 23 33.92 12.80 -34.26
CA GLY A 23 32.71 13.21 -33.55
C GLY A 23 32.91 12.85 -32.09
N CYS A 24 33.02 13.88 -31.26
CA CYS A 24 32.88 13.77 -29.82
C CYS A 24 31.49 13.21 -29.54
N ASP A 25 31.37 11.90 -29.30
CA ASP A 25 30.24 11.37 -28.57
C ASP A 25 30.44 11.73 -27.09
N PHE A 26 30.19 13.00 -26.78
CA PHE A 26 30.32 13.58 -25.44
C PHE A 26 29.03 13.46 -24.62
N ILE A 27 28.08 12.69 -25.15
CA ILE A 27 26.79 12.45 -24.54
C ILE A 27 26.72 10.94 -24.35
N ASP A 28 27.17 10.45 -23.19
CA ASP A 28 26.61 9.20 -22.70
C ASP A 28 25.09 9.32 -22.85
N PRO A 29 24.39 8.34 -23.47
CA PRO A 29 22.96 8.46 -23.66
C PRO A 29 22.36 8.76 -22.29
N ILE A 30 21.73 9.93 -22.16
CA ILE A 30 20.98 10.33 -20.98
C ILE A 30 19.73 9.45 -20.95
N GLU A 31 19.91 8.17 -20.63
CA GLU A 31 18.83 7.21 -20.40
C GLU A 31 18.21 7.42 -19.01
N VAL A 32 18.92 8.13 -18.13
CA VAL A 32 18.42 8.49 -16.81
C VAL A 32 17.95 9.94 -16.87
N ASN A 33 16.65 10.14 -17.06
CA ASN A 33 16.01 11.44 -16.88
C ASN A 33 16.11 11.83 -15.39
N PRO A 34 16.88 12.86 -15.01
CA PRO A 34 17.00 13.29 -13.61
C PRO A 34 15.70 13.90 -13.05
N ASN A 35 14.73 14.19 -13.92
CA ASN A 35 13.36 14.59 -13.55
C ASN A 35 12.36 13.42 -13.67
N ALA A 36 12.80 12.19 -13.92
CA ALA A 36 11.92 11.05 -13.82
C ALA A 36 11.43 10.99 -12.38
N ILE A 37 10.11 10.90 -12.20
CA ILE A 37 9.54 10.58 -10.90
C ILE A 37 10.13 9.21 -10.54
N PRO A 38 10.86 9.07 -9.43
CA PRO A 38 11.39 7.77 -9.04
C PRO A 38 10.21 6.83 -8.85
N THR A 39 10.23 5.69 -9.56
CA THR A 39 9.31 4.59 -9.30
C THR A 39 9.52 4.14 -7.86
N ALA A 40 8.43 4.10 -7.07
CA ALA A 40 8.51 3.64 -5.69
C ALA A 40 9.05 2.21 -5.65
N THR A 41 9.97 1.96 -4.72
CA THR A 41 10.46 0.60 -4.46
C THR A 41 9.40 -0.20 -3.72
N LEU A 42 9.48 -1.53 -3.78
CA LEU A 42 8.57 -2.42 -3.05
C LEU A 42 8.56 -2.12 -1.53
N ASP A 43 9.72 -1.83 -0.94
CA ASP A 43 9.82 -1.45 0.47
C ASP A 43 9.08 -0.12 0.74
N GLN A 44 9.25 0.90 -0.13
CA GLN A 44 8.55 2.18 0.03
C GLN A 44 7.03 2.04 -0.11
N LEU A 45 6.56 1.15 -0.98
CA LEU A 45 5.13 0.87 -1.14
C LEU A 45 4.57 0.20 0.12
N VAL A 46 5.24 -0.82 0.69
CA VAL A 46 4.82 -1.43 1.96
C VAL A 46 4.72 -0.38 3.06
N THR A 47 5.76 0.44 3.25
CA THR A 47 5.75 1.52 4.24
C THR A 47 4.59 2.50 4.05
N GLY A 48 4.32 2.92 2.80
CA GLY A 48 3.20 3.83 2.50
C GLY A 48 1.83 3.20 2.77
N VAL A 49 1.68 1.91 2.45
CA VAL A 49 0.46 1.14 2.69
C VAL A 49 0.19 0.96 4.18
N GLU A 50 1.21 0.67 4.98
CA GLU A 50 1.07 0.57 6.43
C GLU A 50 0.61 1.90 7.04
N ALA A 51 1.29 2.99 6.69
CA ALA A 51 0.94 4.33 7.20
C ALA A 51 -0.51 4.71 6.88
N ASN A 52 -0.96 4.43 5.64
CA ASN A 52 -2.35 4.66 5.24
C ASN A 52 -3.34 3.77 6.01
N THR A 53 -3.01 2.49 6.18
CA THR A 53 -3.85 1.53 6.91
C THR A 53 -4.05 1.93 8.36
N TYR A 54 -3.00 2.39 9.02
CA TYR A 54 -3.07 2.85 10.41
C TYR A 54 -3.85 4.16 10.52
N SER A 55 -3.62 5.09 9.58
CA SER A 55 -4.40 6.33 9.48
C SER A 55 -5.90 6.06 9.31
N PHE A 56 -6.25 5.07 8.49
CA PHE A 56 -7.63 4.63 8.28
C PHE A 56 -8.23 4.02 9.55
N ALA A 57 -7.47 3.18 10.27
CA ALA A 57 -7.92 2.51 11.49
C ALA A 57 -8.17 3.46 12.66
N GLU A 58 -7.33 4.49 12.80
CA GLU A 58 -7.33 5.40 13.97
C GLU A 58 -7.92 6.78 13.68
N GLY A 59 -8.32 7.02 12.44
CA GLY A 59 -8.74 8.34 11.97
C GLY A 59 -10.11 8.79 12.50
N HIS A 60 -10.67 9.77 11.80
CA HIS A 60 -11.92 10.43 12.11
C HIS A 60 -13.12 9.46 12.23
N LEU A 61 -13.20 8.47 11.34
CA LEU A 61 -14.28 7.48 11.37
C LEU A 61 -14.26 6.62 12.64
N SER A 62 -13.08 6.34 13.20
CA SER A 62 -12.97 5.61 14.47
C SER A 62 -13.54 6.41 15.65
N ARG A 63 -13.34 7.74 15.65
CA ARG A 63 -13.91 8.67 16.63
C ARG A 63 -15.43 8.76 16.50
N ILE A 64 -15.95 8.81 15.28
CA ILE A 64 -17.39 8.76 15.03
C ILE A 64 -17.99 7.45 15.54
N ALA A 65 -17.36 6.32 15.23
CA ALA A 65 -17.80 5.01 15.71
C ALA A 65 -17.81 4.94 17.25
N ALA A 66 -16.82 5.51 17.93
CA ALA A 66 -16.77 5.56 19.40
C ALA A 66 -17.92 6.40 20.00
N MET A 67 -18.28 7.53 19.39
CA MET A 67 -19.45 8.32 19.78
C MET A 67 -20.75 7.54 19.58
N TRP A 68 -20.94 6.94 18.40
CA TRP A 68 -22.18 6.23 18.07
C TRP A 68 -22.37 4.92 18.85
N THR A 69 -21.27 4.32 19.30
CA THR A 69 -21.28 3.19 20.25
C THR A 69 -21.30 3.63 21.71
N GLN A 70 -21.44 4.94 21.97
CA GLN A 70 -21.55 5.55 23.30
C GLN A 70 -20.35 5.29 24.22
N GLN A 71 -19.16 5.06 23.65
CA GLN A 71 -17.91 4.99 24.40
C GLN A 71 -17.43 6.38 24.82
N MET A 72 -17.83 7.40 24.05
CA MET A 72 -17.50 8.81 24.19
C MET A 72 -18.70 9.68 23.80
N ALA A 73 -18.63 10.99 24.03
CA ALA A 73 -19.69 11.93 23.67
C ALA A 73 -19.10 13.15 22.98
N GLY A 74 -19.67 13.56 21.85
CA GLY A 74 -19.26 14.79 21.18
C GLY A 74 -19.70 16.03 21.96
N THR A 75 -18.75 16.84 22.43
CA THR A 75 -19.02 17.97 23.34
C THR A 75 -18.79 19.34 22.72
N ASP A 76 -18.12 19.44 21.56
CA ASP A 76 -17.87 20.72 20.90
C ASP A 76 -17.95 20.64 19.36
N ARG A 77 -18.25 21.78 18.73
CA ARG A 77 -18.30 22.01 17.26
C ARG A 77 -18.97 20.88 16.48
N GLN A 78 -18.30 20.37 15.43
CA GLN A 78 -18.85 19.34 14.54
C GLN A 78 -19.17 18.04 15.29
N PHE A 79 -18.45 17.75 16.40
CA PHE A 79 -18.67 16.53 17.15
C PHE A 79 -20.02 16.55 17.89
N THR A 80 -20.56 17.71 18.28
CA THR A 80 -21.95 17.78 18.81
C THR A 80 -23.00 17.40 17.77
N ILE A 81 -22.73 17.71 16.49
CA ILE A 81 -23.62 17.43 15.36
C ILE A 81 -23.51 15.93 15.01
N LEU A 82 -22.29 15.42 14.94
CA LEU A 82 -22.00 14.00 14.69
C LEU A 82 -22.57 13.09 15.80
N ASP A 83 -22.48 13.51 17.08
CA ASP A 83 -23.07 12.80 18.23
C ASP A 83 -24.60 12.72 18.14
N SER A 84 -25.22 13.67 17.44
CA SER A 84 -26.66 13.66 17.12
C SER A 84 -27.00 12.87 15.84
N PHE A 85 -26.08 12.02 15.36
CA PHE A 85 -26.22 11.18 14.16
C PHE A 85 -26.44 11.96 12.85
N VAL A 86 -26.00 13.21 12.79
CA VAL A 86 -26.03 13.99 11.55
C VAL A 86 -24.70 13.79 10.85
N PHE A 87 -24.69 12.91 9.84
CA PHE A 87 -23.52 12.53 9.04
C PHE A 87 -23.66 13.04 7.60
N THR A 88 -22.59 13.59 7.04
CA THR A 88 -22.53 14.06 5.65
C THR A 88 -21.40 13.34 4.90
N GLU A 89 -21.43 13.41 3.57
CA GLU A 89 -20.40 12.79 2.71
C GLU A 89 -18.98 13.28 3.04
N GLU A 90 -18.85 14.55 3.44
CA GLU A 90 -17.57 15.19 3.82
C GLU A 90 -16.84 14.44 4.94
N GLU A 91 -17.57 13.81 5.87
CA GLU A 91 -16.98 13.11 7.02
C GLU A 91 -16.29 11.79 6.60
N GLY A 92 -16.68 11.23 5.46
CA GLY A 92 -16.17 9.95 4.95
C GLY A 92 -15.32 10.05 3.69
N ASP A 93 -15.37 11.16 2.95
CA ASP A 93 -14.77 11.28 1.61
C ASP A 93 -13.25 11.03 1.62
N ASP A 94 -12.51 11.63 2.56
CA ASP A 94 -11.07 11.44 2.68
C ASP A 94 -10.69 9.96 2.89
N TYR A 95 -11.45 9.25 3.74
CA TYR A 95 -11.19 7.84 4.06
C TYR A 95 -11.62 6.91 2.93
N TYR A 96 -12.72 7.23 2.26
CA TYR A 96 -13.14 6.51 1.06
C TYR A 96 -12.07 6.63 -0.03
N ASN A 97 -11.57 7.84 -0.28
CA ASN A 97 -10.50 8.08 -1.26
C ASN A 97 -9.16 7.44 -0.86
N ALA A 98 -8.84 7.39 0.43
CA ALA A 98 -7.63 6.75 0.96
C ALA A 98 -7.57 5.25 0.66
N MET A 99 -8.71 4.58 0.47
CA MET A 99 -8.72 3.17 0.05
C MET A 99 -8.20 2.98 -1.38
N TYR A 100 -8.32 3.98 -2.24
CA TYR A 100 -8.02 3.87 -3.68
C TYR A 100 -6.73 4.57 -4.08
N THR A 101 -6.29 5.56 -3.32
CA THR A 101 -5.17 6.46 -3.68
C THR A 101 -3.86 6.01 -3.01
N GLY A 102 -2.91 6.92 -2.79
CA GLY A 102 -1.58 6.56 -2.26
C GLY A 102 -1.67 5.82 -0.91
N GLY A 103 -0.91 4.74 -0.78
CA GLY A 103 -1.02 3.77 0.32
C GLY A 103 -2.29 2.92 0.31
N GLY A 104 -3.20 3.12 -0.65
CA GLY A 104 -4.38 2.32 -0.91
C GLY A 104 -4.18 1.36 -2.10
N LEU A 105 -5.27 0.99 -2.77
CA LEU A 105 -5.28 -0.05 -3.80
C LEU A 105 -4.27 0.14 -4.93
N ILE A 106 -4.00 1.38 -5.38
CA ILE A 106 -3.03 1.61 -6.45
C ILE A 106 -1.62 1.17 -6.05
N ASP A 107 -1.20 1.48 -4.83
CA ASP A 107 0.14 1.20 -4.33
C ASP A 107 0.26 -0.25 -3.86
N ILE A 108 -0.81 -0.79 -3.28
CA ILE A 108 -0.92 -2.20 -2.90
C ILE A 108 -0.76 -3.10 -4.12
N ARG A 109 -1.56 -2.88 -5.17
CA ARG A 109 -1.54 -3.74 -6.37
C ARG A 109 -0.25 -3.59 -7.16
N GLU A 110 0.33 -2.40 -7.20
CA GLU A 110 1.66 -2.19 -7.77
C GLU A 110 2.74 -2.91 -6.96
N GLY A 111 2.66 -2.87 -5.62
CA GLY A 111 3.58 -3.59 -4.74
C GLY A 111 3.49 -5.11 -4.93
N ILE A 112 2.28 -5.66 -5.02
CA ILE A 112 2.08 -7.09 -5.31
C ILE A 112 2.69 -7.45 -6.68
N ARG A 113 2.45 -6.64 -7.71
CA ARG A 113 3.05 -6.83 -9.04
C ARG A 113 4.59 -6.85 -8.99
N LEU A 114 5.19 -5.86 -8.33
CA LEU A 114 6.65 -5.79 -8.17
C LEU A 114 7.22 -6.97 -7.38
N ALA A 115 6.47 -7.46 -6.38
CA ALA A 115 6.86 -8.62 -5.60
C ALA A 115 6.85 -9.92 -6.43
N GLU A 116 5.82 -10.11 -7.25
CA GLU A 116 5.70 -11.23 -8.18
C GLU A 116 6.83 -11.22 -9.23
N GLU A 117 7.16 -10.05 -9.78
CA GLU A 117 8.26 -9.88 -10.73
C GLU A 117 9.62 -10.18 -10.12
N ALA A 118 9.83 -9.82 -8.85
CA ALA A 118 11.05 -10.14 -8.13
C ALA A 118 11.20 -11.65 -7.90
N GLY A 119 10.09 -12.36 -7.67
CA GLY A 119 10.05 -13.83 -7.57
C GLY A 119 10.91 -14.41 -6.43
N THR A 120 11.24 -13.61 -5.42
CA THR A 120 12.03 -14.05 -4.25
C THR A 120 11.12 -14.38 -3.07
N ALA A 121 11.55 -15.26 -2.18
CA ALA A 121 10.78 -15.60 -0.98
C ALA A 121 10.46 -14.38 -0.08
N ARG A 122 11.41 -13.43 0.04
CA ARG A 122 11.17 -12.15 0.72
C ARG A 122 10.07 -11.36 0.05
N ALA A 123 10.12 -11.23 -1.27
CA ALA A 123 9.11 -10.51 -2.03
C ALA A 123 7.74 -11.20 -1.93
N THR A 124 7.67 -12.53 -1.99
CA THR A 124 6.43 -13.29 -1.77
C THR A 124 5.83 -13.01 -0.38
N THR A 125 6.68 -12.90 0.65
CA THR A 125 6.23 -12.50 2.00
C THR A 125 5.61 -11.11 1.98
N MET A 126 6.27 -10.14 1.33
CA MET A 126 5.74 -8.77 1.19
C MET A 126 4.43 -8.72 0.39
N ALA A 127 4.28 -9.55 -0.65
CA ALA A 127 3.01 -9.68 -1.37
C ALA A 127 1.89 -10.18 -0.44
N GLY A 128 2.19 -11.18 0.39
CA GLY A 128 1.27 -11.66 1.42
C GLY A 128 0.85 -10.56 2.40
N ILE A 129 1.81 -9.77 2.89
CA ILE A 129 1.55 -8.61 3.77
C ILE A 129 0.63 -7.59 3.08
N LEU A 130 0.97 -7.17 1.85
CA LEU A 130 0.16 -6.23 1.07
C LEU A 130 -1.28 -6.72 0.85
N LYS A 131 -1.48 -8.03 0.59
CA LYS A 131 -2.81 -8.63 0.47
C LYS A 131 -3.59 -8.60 1.78
N VAL A 132 -2.94 -8.73 2.94
CA VAL A 132 -3.58 -8.55 4.26
C VAL A 132 -4.06 -7.11 4.44
N HIS A 133 -3.23 -6.12 4.09
CA HIS A 133 -3.60 -4.70 4.13
C HIS A 133 -4.76 -4.38 3.19
N GLU A 134 -4.74 -4.90 1.97
CA GLU A 134 -5.86 -4.75 1.01
C GLU A 134 -7.16 -5.29 1.60
N ALA A 135 -7.12 -6.52 2.12
CA ALA A 135 -8.26 -7.16 2.74
C ALA A 135 -8.80 -6.36 3.93
N TYR A 136 -7.93 -5.76 4.74
CA TYR A 136 -8.33 -4.89 5.83
C TYR A 136 -9.04 -3.63 5.32
N LEU A 137 -8.40 -2.86 4.43
CA LEU A 137 -8.95 -1.59 3.92
C LEU A 137 -10.29 -1.82 3.22
N ILE A 138 -10.37 -2.81 2.33
CA ILE A 138 -11.57 -3.10 1.55
C ILE A 138 -12.67 -3.75 2.40
N GLY A 139 -12.33 -4.70 3.28
CA GLY A 139 -13.32 -5.33 4.15
C GLY A 139 -13.90 -4.36 5.18
N MET A 140 -13.07 -3.47 5.75
CA MET A 140 -13.54 -2.41 6.63
C MET A 140 -14.32 -1.35 5.86
N GLY A 141 -13.88 -0.97 4.66
CA GLY A 141 -14.64 -0.08 3.79
C GLY A 141 -16.02 -0.63 3.45
N ALA A 142 -16.12 -1.91 3.10
CA ALA A 142 -17.40 -2.56 2.85
C ALA A 142 -18.30 -2.52 4.09
N SER A 143 -17.72 -2.63 5.29
CA SER A 143 -18.44 -2.51 6.57
C SER A 143 -19.03 -1.11 6.78
N LEU A 144 -18.35 -0.06 6.29
CA LEU A 144 -18.73 1.34 6.46
C LEU A 144 -19.72 1.83 5.39
N TRP A 145 -19.48 1.49 4.12
CA TRP A 145 -20.20 2.05 2.98
C TRP A 145 -21.10 1.05 2.23
N GLY A 146 -20.96 -0.25 2.47
CA GLY A 146 -21.73 -1.27 1.75
C GLY A 146 -21.08 -1.66 0.44
N ASP A 147 -21.79 -1.43 -0.67
CA ASP A 147 -21.30 -1.72 -2.02
C ASP A 147 -20.13 -0.78 -2.37
N LEU A 148 -19.09 -1.31 -3.01
CA LEU A 148 -17.85 -0.59 -3.29
C LEU A 148 -17.34 -0.88 -4.70
N VAL A 149 -16.58 0.03 -5.28
CA VAL A 149 -15.81 -0.30 -6.49
C VAL A 149 -14.60 -1.13 -6.06
N TYR A 150 -14.52 -2.43 -6.37
CA TYR A 150 -13.37 -3.23 -5.92
C TYR A 150 -12.67 -4.01 -7.04
N ARG A 151 -13.39 -4.83 -7.78
CA ARG A 151 -12.80 -5.71 -8.81
C ARG A 151 -12.27 -4.91 -10.01
N GLU A 152 -12.95 -3.81 -10.33
CA GLU A 152 -12.58 -2.90 -11.43
C GLU A 152 -11.69 -1.72 -10.96
N ALA A 153 -11.42 -1.62 -9.65
CA ALA A 153 -10.61 -0.54 -9.09
C ALA A 153 -9.15 -0.58 -9.57
N ALA A 154 -8.45 0.56 -9.47
CA ALA A 154 -7.02 0.69 -9.77
C ALA A 154 -6.59 0.22 -11.19
N ASN A 155 -7.53 0.09 -12.13
CA ASN A 155 -7.28 -0.26 -13.53
C ASN A 155 -8.06 0.66 -14.48
N PRO A 156 -7.69 1.96 -14.54
CA PRO A 156 -8.44 2.96 -15.30
C PRO A 156 -8.35 2.78 -16.82
N ASP A 157 -7.34 2.06 -17.32
CA ASP A 157 -7.15 1.80 -18.74
C ASP A 157 -8.21 0.81 -19.27
N GLU A 158 -8.56 -0.20 -18.46
CA GLU A 158 -9.60 -1.18 -18.79
C GLU A 158 -10.98 -0.73 -18.31
N PHE A 159 -11.06 -0.12 -17.13
CA PHE A 159 -12.29 0.29 -16.47
C PHE A 159 -12.30 1.80 -16.18
N PRO A 160 -12.46 2.65 -17.20
CA PRO A 160 -12.50 4.12 -17.03
C PRO A 160 -13.74 4.60 -16.28
N GLN A 161 -14.77 3.76 -16.15
CA GLN A 161 -16.01 4.01 -15.41
C GLN A 161 -16.36 2.76 -14.62
N PRO A 162 -15.66 2.51 -13.51
CA PRO A 162 -15.83 1.28 -12.78
C PRO A 162 -17.18 1.27 -12.04
N THR A 163 -17.69 0.07 -11.81
CA THR A 163 -19.01 -0.17 -11.22
C THR A 163 -18.91 -0.62 -9.77
N LEU A 164 -20.01 -0.44 -9.02
CA LEU A 164 -20.10 -0.93 -7.64
C LEU A 164 -20.30 -2.45 -7.62
N ASP A 165 -19.44 -3.11 -6.87
CA ASP A 165 -19.57 -4.50 -6.47
C ASP A 165 -20.48 -4.61 -5.24
N PRO A 166 -21.45 -5.54 -5.21
CA PRO A 166 -22.27 -5.77 -4.04
C PRO A 166 -21.43 -6.10 -2.81
N GLN A 167 -21.78 -5.58 -1.63
CA GLN A 167 -21.04 -5.78 -0.37
C GLN A 167 -20.76 -7.27 -0.09
N SER A 168 -21.74 -8.14 -0.36
CA SER A 168 -21.58 -9.59 -0.21
C SER A 168 -20.51 -10.20 -1.15
N GLN A 169 -20.39 -9.68 -2.37
CA GLN A 169 -19.33 -10.07 -3.31
C GLN A 169 -17.97 -9.55 -2.83
N VAL A 170 -17.90 -8.31 -2.38
CA VAL A 170 -16.67 -7.72 -1.82
C VAL A 170 -16.15 -8.56 -0.65
N TYR A 171 -17.01 -8.98 0.29
CA TYR A 171 -16.59 -9.87 1.37
C TYR A 171 -16.12 -11.23 0.88
N ALA A 172 -16.76 -11.81 -0.15
CA ALA A 172 -16.32 -13.08 -0.73
C ALA A 172 -14.92 -12.95 -1.36
N ASP A 173 -14.67 -11.86 -2.07
CA ASP A 173 -13.38 -11.56 -2.71
C ASP A 173 -12.30 -11.32 -1.64
N VAL A 174 -12.60 -10.57 -0.57
CA VAL A 174 -11.69 -10.37 0.57
C VAL A 174 -11.34 -11.69 1.27
N GLN A 175 -12.29 -12.63 1.41
CA GLN A 175 -12.00 -13.95 1.98
C GLN A 175 -11.07 -14.79 1.08
N ALA A 176 -11.23 -14.69 -0.23
CA ALA A 176 -10.34 -15.32 -1.20
C ALA A 176 -8.94 -14.69 -1.12
N LEU A 177 -8.86 -13.35 -1.09
CA LEU A 177 -7.60 -12.62 -0.98
C LEU A 177 -6.82 -12.96 0.29
N LEU A 178 -7.50 -13.04 1.44
CA LEU A 178 -6.87 -13.47 2.70
C LEU A 178 -6.37 -14.93 2.63
N THR A 179 -7.02 -15.78 1.85
CA THR A 179 -6.57 -17.16 1.63
C THR A 179 -5.30 -17.20 0.77
N GLU A 180 -5.23 -16.37 -0.27
CA GLU A 180 -4.01 -16.19 -1.06
C GLU A 180 -2.88 -15.59 -0.22
N ALA A 181 -3.17 -14.57 0.58
CA ALA A 181 -2.21 -13.94 1.48
C ALA A 181 -1.56 -14.98 2.41
N ILE A 182 -2.37 -15.84 3.04
CA ILE A 182 -1.87 -16.95 3.87
C ILE A 182 -0.98 -17.90 3.06
N GLY A 183 -1.34 -18.19 1.81
CA GLY A 183 -0.52 -19.03 0.92
C GLY A 183 0.84 -18.41 0.62
N ASP A 184 0.87 -17.11 0.30
CA ASP A 184 2.08 -16.36 0.00
C ASP A 184 2.98 -16.24 1.24
N LEU A 185 2.41 -15.89 2.40
CA LEU A 185 3.13 -15.81 3.66
C LEU A 185 3.81 -17.13 4.02
N ASN A 186 3.08 -18.26 3.95
CA ASN A 186 3.64 -19.58 4.23
C ASN A 186 4.71 -20.01 3.21
N THR A 187 4.59 -19.58 1.95
CA THR A 187 5.55 -19.89 0.90
C THR A 187 6.82 -19.05 1.00
N GLY A 188 6.66 -17.77 1.34
CA GLY A 188 7.76 -16.82 1.50
C GLY A 188 8.56 -17.04 2.79
N GLY A 189 7.87 -17.33 3.90
CA GLY A 189 8.47 -17.52 5.23
C GLY A 189 8.96 -16.22 5.87
N THR A 190 9.62 -16.30 7.02
CA THR A 190 10.11 -15.12 7.74
C THR A 190 11.37 -14.54 7.10
N HIS A 191 11.38 -13.22 6.87
CA HIS A 191 12.53 -12.45 6.40
C HIS A 191 12.60 -11.13 7.17
N SER A 192 13.79 -10.56 7.33
CA SER A 192 13.89 -9.19 7.85
C SER A 192 13.35 -8.21 6.80
N ILE A 193 12.25 -7.55 7.13
CA ILE A 193 11.58 -6.56 6.29
C ILE A 193 11.40 -5.30 7.14
N ALA A 194 12.40 -4.42 7.14
CA ALA A 194 12.35 -3.16 7.91
C ALA A 194 11.24 -2.19 7.45
N ALA A 195 10.66 -2.43 6.27
CA ALA A 195 9.53 -1.68 5.75
C ALA A 195 8.18 -2.10 6.38
N ASP A 196 8.12 -3.31 6.94
CA ASP A 196 7.01 -3.77 7.78
C ASP A 196 7.32 -3.32 9.21
N PHE A 197 6.58 -2.35 9.70
CA PHE A 197 6.83 -1.79 11.03
C PHE A 197 6.20 -2.65 12.12
N THR A 198 5.18 -3.46 11.82
CA THR A 198 4.47 -4.20 12.87
C THR A 198 5.25 -5.43 13.31
N PHE A 199 5.60 -6.29 12.36
CA PHE A 199 6.13 -7.62 12.64
C PHE A 199 7.50 -7.85 12.02
N GLU A 200 8.09 -6.83 11.40
CA GLU A 200 9.43 -6.85 10.79
C GLU A 200 9.64 -8.01 9.78
N GLY A 201 8.55 -8.47 9.16
CA GLY A 201 8.51 -9.59 8.22
C GLY A 201 8.32 -10.98 8.85
N ASP A 202 7.84 -11.06 10.09
CA ASP A 202 7.39 -12.33 10.68
C ASP A 202 6.10 -12.83 10.02
N HIS A 203 6.25 -13.81 9.13
CA HIS A 203 5.14 -14.37 8.39
C HIS A 203 4.12 -15.10 9.28
N GLU A 204 4.54 -15.68 10.41
CA GLU A 204 3.62 -16.43 11.29
C GLU A 204 2.63 -15.47 11.95
N ALA A 205 3.13 -14.33 12.43
CA ALA A 205 2.30 -13.26 12.98
C ALA A 205 1.29 -12.75 11.94
N TRP A 206 1.73 -12.49 10.69
CA TRP A 206 0.83 -12.08 9.62
C TRP A 206 -0.21 -13.13 9.24
N VAL A 207 0.11 -14.43 9.34
CA VAL A 207 -0.88 -15.52 9.15
C VAL A 207 -1.94 -15.50 10.25
N LEU A 208 -1.57 -15.20 11.51
CA LEU A 208 -2.54 -15.03 12.61
C LEU A 208 -3.44 -13.81 12.37
N VAL A 209 -2.89 -12.70 11.87
CA VAL A 209 -3.67 -11.52 11.48
C VAL A 209 -4.67 -11.88 10.38
N ALA A 210 -4.20 -12.52 9.31
CA ALA A 210 -5.05 -12.88 8.18
C ALA A 210 -6.23 -13.76 8.63
N ASN A 211 -5.99 -14.77 9.46
CA ASN A 211 -7.05 -15.60 10.02
C ASN A 211 -8.01 -14.82 10.95
N SER A 212 -7.51 -13.88 11.73
CA SER A 212 -8.34 -12.99 12.56
C SER A 212 -9.27 -12.11 11.70
N LEU A 213 -8.77 -11.59 10.58
CA LEU A 213 -9.59 -10.83 9.62
C LEU A 213 -10.62 -11.72 8.92
N LYS A 214 -10.24 -12.95 8.52
CA LYS A 214 -11.20 -13.93 7.98
C LYS A 214 -12.33 -14.16 8.97
N ALA A 215 -12.01 -14.36 10.25
CA ALA A 215 -13.01 -14.53 11.31
C ALA A 215 -13.95 -13.33 11.43
N ARG A 216 -13.39 -12.11 11.47
CA ARG A 216 -14.17 -10.85 11.52
C ARG A 216 -15.15 -10.76 10.34
N PHE A 217 -14.67 -10.95 9.11
CA PHE A 217 -15.51 -10.79 7.93
C PHE A 217 -16.51 -11.94 7.73
N TYR A 218 -16.23 -13.14 8.23
CA TYR A 218 -17.24 -14.19 8.33
C TYR A 218 -18.35 -13.83 9.33
N LEU A 219 -18.03 -13.18 10.45
CA LEU A 219 -19.05 -12.67 11.37
C LEU A 219 -19.95 -11.61 10.72
N HIS A 220 -19.38 -10.69 9.95
CA HIS A 220 -20.15 -9.65 9.24
C HIS A 220 -21.17 -10.23 8.25
N THR A 221 -20.88 -11.41 7.70
CA THR A 221 -21.74 -12.11 6.72
C THR A 221 -22.57 -13.25 7.33
N GLY A 222 -22.52 -13.44 8.66
CA GLY A 222 -23.30 -14.47 9.37
C GLY A 222 -22.80 -15.91 9.18
N GLN A 223 -21.58 -16.10 8.69
CA GLN A 223 -20.93 -17.40 8.47
C GLN A 223 -20.24 -17.88 9.76
N PHE A 224 -21.04 -18.19 10.78
CA PHE A 224 -20.52 -18.40 12.14
C PHE A 224 -19.59 -19.62 12.29
N ALA A 225 -19.78 -20.68 11.52
CA ALA A 225 -18.95 -21.88 11.61
C ALA A 225 -17.54 -21.63 11.06
N GLU A 226 -17.46 -20.93 9.93
CA GLU A 226 -16.24 -20.46 9.30
C GLU A 226 -15.55 -19.43 10.19
N ALA A 227 -16.31 -18.52 10.80
CA ALA A 227 -15.78 -17.54 11.74
C ALA A 227 -15.08 -18.18 12.93
N ILE A 228 -15.68 -19.20 13.56
CA ILE A 228 -15.07 -19.92 14.69
C ILE A 228 -13.78 -20.63 14.24
N THR A 229 -13.81 -21.28 13.08
CA THR A 229 -12.64 -22.00 12.55
C THR A 229 -11.49 -21.03 12.30
N ALA A 230 -11.76 -19.89 11.66
CA ALA A 230 -10.75 -18.87 11.41
C ALA A 230 -10.25 -18.22 12.71
N ALA A 231 -11.12 -17.95 13.68
CA ALA A 231 -10.72 -17.37 14.97
C ALA A 231 -9.77 -18.29 15.75
N GLN A 232 -9.98 -19.61 15.69
CA GLN A 232 -9.10 -20.59 16.33
C GLN A 232 -7.70 -20.67 15.68
N ALA A 233 -7.58 -20.25 14.42
CA ALA A 233 -6.32 -20.13 13.70
C ALA A 233 -5.76 -18.70 13.71
N GLY A 234 -6.45 -17.76 14.36
CA GLY A 234 -6.07 -16.35 14.45
C GLY A 234 -5.29 -16.03 15.73
N ILE A 235 -5.18 -14.74 16.02
CA ILE A 235 -4.44 -14.20 17.16
C ILE A 235 -5.04 -14.73 18.46
N ALA A 236 -4.22 -15.37 19.28
CA ALA A 236 -4.61 -15.94 20.57
C ALA A 236 -3.87 -15.28 21.75
N ASP A 237 -2.69 -14.70 21.52
CA ASP A 237 -1.90 -13.99 22.51
C ASP A 237 -1.83 -12.49 22.18
N PRO A 238 -1.98 -11.59 23.16
CA PRO A 238 -1.80 -10.15 22.94
C PRO A 238 -0.45 -9.73 22.37
N ALA A 239 0.59 -10.57 22.50
CA ALA A 239 1.90 -10.33 21.88
C ALA A 239 1.86 -10.40 20.34
N ASP A 240 0.89 -11.12 19.77
CA ASP A 240 0.71 -11.27 18.32
C ASP A 240 -0.31 -10.27 17.76
N ASN A 241 -0.72 -9.28 18.57
CA ASN A 241 -1.67 -8.27 18.13
C ASN A 241 -1.07 -7.43 17.00
N TRP A 242 -1.84 -7.28 15.92
CA TRP A 242 -1.56 -6.23 14.95
C TRP A 242 -1.94 -4.88 15.54
N ALA A 243 -0.93 -4.19 16.05
CA ALA A 243 -1.05 -2.88 16.67
C ALA A 243 -0.20 -1.88 15.92
N THR A 244 -0.74 -0.68 15.76
CA THR A 244 -0.04 0.46 15.21
C THR A 244 1.14 0.84 16.10
N ILE A 245 2.25 1.24 15.48
CA ILE A 245 3.40 1.77 16.21
C ILE A 245 3.37 3.28 16.16
N HIS A 246 3.31 3.88 17.35
CA HIS A 246 3.39 5.31 17.53
C HIS A 246 4.55 5.67 18.45
N THR A 247 5.15 6.83 18.20
CA THR A 247 6.18 7.39 19.06
C THR A 247 5.74 8.74 19.62
N THR A 248 6.60 9.41 20.38
CA THR A 248 6.37 10.78 20.84
C THR A 248 6.91 11.83 19.87
N SER A 249 7.44 11.42 18.72
CA SER A 249 7.89 12.32 17.67
C SER A 249 6.68 12.91 16.95
N SER A 250 6.77 14.20 16.60
CA SER A 250 5.76 14.85 15.77
C SER A 250 5.62 14.12 14.43
N ALA A 251 4.39 13.83 14.01
CA ALA A 251 4.03 13.05 12.82
C ALA A 251 4.24 11.53 12.92
N GLU A 252 4.57 11.01 14.10
CA GLU A 252 4.56 9.58 14.43
C GLU A 252 3.63 9.30 15.63
N ASP A 253 2.97 10.33 16.14
CA ASP A 253 2.08 10.26 17.28
C ASP A 253 0.75 9.60 16.91
N ASN A 254 0.12 9.04 17.92
CA ASN A 254 -1.15 8.36 17.75
C ASN A 254 -2.26 9.38 17.40
N HIS A 255 -3.08 9.08 16.40
CA HIS A 255 -4.07 10.05 15.87
C HIS A 255 -5.13 10.44 16.91
N TRP A 256 -5.40 9.57 17.88
CA TRP A 256 -6.28 9.90 19.00
C TRP A 256 -5.62 10.86 19.98
N TRP A 257 -4.34 10.64 20.30
CA TRP A 257 -3.57 11.54 21.15
C TRP A 257 -3.46 12.93 20.51
N GLU A 258 -3.07 12.99 19.24
CA GLU A 258 -2.95 14.23 18.47
C GLU A 258 -4.26 15.03 18.53
N PHE A 259 -5.39 14.34 18.32
CA PHE A 259 -6.69 14.99 18.35
C PHE A 259 -7.10 15.44 19.76
N MET A 260 -7.08 14.54 20.74
CA MET A 260 -7.66 14.79 22.07
C MET A 260 -6.78 15.65 22.98
N VAL A 261 -5.47 15.69 22.74
CA VAL A 261 -4.53 16.38 23.63
C VAL A 261 -3.88 17.57 22.97
N GLU A 262 -3.41 17.42 21.73
CA GLU A 262 -2.63 18.49 21.09
C GLU A 262 -3.51 19.49 20.34
N GLN A 263 -4.45 19.01 19.54
CA GLN A 263 -5.17 19.86 18.60
C GLN A 263 -6.55 20.32 19.09
N ARG A 264 -7.34 19.44 19.71
CA ARG A 264 -8.79 19.62 19.92
C ARG A 264 -9.25 19.07 21.27
N SER A 265 -8.51 19.41 22.33
CA SER A 265 -8.85 18.99 23.69
C SER A 265 -10.25 19.46 24.10
N GLY A 266 -11.05 18.51 24.61
CA GLY A 266 -12.42 18.73 25.07
C GLY A 266 -13.51 18.68 23.99
N TYR A 267 -13.20 18.18 22.79
CA TYR A 267 -14.20 18.03 21.71
C TYR A 267 -15.00 16.73 21.78
N ILE A 268 -14.41 15.68 22.38
CA ILE A 268 -14.96 14.33 22.54
C ILE A 268 -14.57 13.73 23.89
#